data_AF-A0A926IF31-F1
#
_entry.id   AF-A0A926IF31-F1
#
_cell.length_a   1.000
_cell.length_b   1.000
_cell.length_c   1.000
_cell.angle_alpha   90.00
_cell.angle_beta   90.00
_cell.angle_gamma   90.00
#
_symmetry.space_group_name_H-M   'P 1'
#
loop_
_entity.id
_entity.type
_entity.pdbx_description
1 polymer ?
#
loop_
_entity_poly.entity_id
_entity_poly.type
_entity_poly.pdbx_seq_one_letter_code
_entity_poly.pdbx_strand_id
1 'polypeptide(L)'
;MIKDRLLSLPNEIFEKKCHLIDKQQELEDIKMELKIWEMKEMNTITNLIDVKGKPYYSNAEKRAVALQDAKDKSDFYDSKSIKAKILEKEISLINIHLEKLFNEQGNLRAICRLEGGLN
;
A
#
# COMPACT_ATOMS: atom_id res chain seq x y z
N MET A 1 -30.11 1.45 20.24
CA MET A 1 -31.16 0.61 19.62
C MET A 1 -30.62 0.06 18.29
N ILE A 2 -31.07 -1.10 17.78
CA ILE A 2 -30.59 -1.65 16.48
C ILE A 2 -30.73 -0.61 15.35
N LYS A 3 -31.83 0.16 15.37
CA LYS A 3 -32.08 1.29 14.47
C LYS A 3 -30.96 2.34 14.50
N ASP A 4 -30.55 2.80 15.68
CA ASP A 4 -29.52 3.85 15.81
C ASP A 4 -28.18 3.36 15.26
N ARG A 5 -27.84 2.09 15.51
CA ARG A 5 -26.61 1.48 14.97
C ARG A 5 -26.68 1.36 13.44
N LEU A 6 -27.81 0.92 12.89
CA LEU A 6 -28.01 0.86 11.44
C LEU A 6 -27.91 2.23 10.76
N LEU A 7 -28.30 3.30 11.46
CA LEU A 7 -28.21 4.67 10.96
C LEU A 7 -26.78 5.26 11.09
N SER A 8 -25.97 4.79 12.04
CA SER A 8 -24.57 5.25 12.21
C SER A 8 -23.59 4.57 11.25
N LEU A 9 -23.81 3.27 10.97
CA LEU A 9 -22.92 2.44 10.17
C LEU A 9 -22.55 3.02 8.78
N PRO A 10 -23.47 3.64 8.01
CA PRO A 10 -23.12 4.25 6.72
C PRO A 10 -22.03 5.32 6.82
N ASN A 11 -22.10 6.18 7.84
CA ASN A 11 -21.11 7.23 8.04
C ASN A 11 -19.76 6.65 8.47
N GLU A 12 -19.76 5.67 9.38
CA GLU A 12 -18.53 4.97 9.78
C GLU A 12 -17.87 4.25 8.60
N ILE A 13 -18.66 3.58 7.75
CA ILE A 13 -18.17 2.94 6.53
C ILE A 13 -17.60 3.99 5.57
N PHE A 14 -18.28 5.12 5.39
CA PHE A 14 -17.83 6.21 4.53
C PHE A 14 -16.48 6.77 4.99
N GLU A 15 -16.35 7.13 6.27
CA GLU A 15 -15.12 7.65 6.86
C GLU A 15 -13.95 6.67 6.70
N LYS A 16 -14.19 5.38 6.94
CA LYS A 16 -13.17 4.34 6.75
C LYS A 16 -12.78 4.17 5.29
N LYS A 17 -13.71 4.33 4.35
CA LYS A 17 -13.40 4.30 2.90
C LYS A 17 -12.60 5.52 2.46
N CYS A 18 -12.91 6.72 2.94
CA CYS A 18 -12.10 7.91 2.66
C CYS A 18 -10.67 7.69 3.15
N HIS A 19 -10.51 7.25 4.39
CA HIS A 19 -9.19 6.99 4.95
C HIS A 19 -8.42 5.89 4.20
N LEU A 20 -9.12 4.84 3.74
CA LEU A 20 -8.54 3.81 2.90
C LEU A 20 -7.97 4.38 1.60
N ILE A 21 -8.74 5.23 0.92
CA ILE A 21 -8.35 5.85 -0.35
C ILE A 21 -7.11 6.73 -0.15
N ASP A 22 -7.08 7.55 0.90
CA ASP A 22 -5.93 8.40 1.21
C ASP A 22 -4.65 7.56 1.40
N LYS A 23 -4.76 6.46 2.13
CA LYS A 23 -3.65 5.54 2.38
C LYS A 23 -3.19 4.79 1.12
N GLN A 24 -4.12 4.41 0.27
CA GLN A 24 -3.81 3.81 -1.03
C GLN A 24 -3.06 4.79 -1.93
N GLN A 25 -3.50 6.05 -1.98
CA GLN A 25 -2.81 7.09 -2.74
C GLN A 25 -1.39 7.31 -2.20
N GLU A 26 -1.24 7.44 -0.88
CA GLU A 26 0.08 7.60 -0.24
C GLU A 26 1.03 6.44 -0.57
N LEU A 27 0.52 5.20 -0.60
CA LEU A 27 1.30 4.02 -0.98
C LEU A 27 1.73 4.06 -2.45
N GLU A 28 0.83 4.41 -3.36
CA GLU A 28 1.14 4.51 -4.79
C GLU A 28 2.18 5.59 -5.08
N ASP A 29 2.09 6.74 -4.40
CA ASP A 29 3.07 7.81 -4.52
C ASP A 29 4.47 7.33 -4.08
N ILE A 30 4.56 6.61 -2.95
CA ILE A 30 5.83 6.03 -2.48
C ILE A 30 6.37 4.98 -3.45
N LYS A 31 5.50 4.12 -4.01
CA LYS A 31 5.91 3.14 -5.02
C LYS A 31 6.45 3.82 -6.27
N MET A 32 5.85 4.93 -6.68
CA MET A 32 6.33 5.74 -7.81
C MET A 32 7.70 6.36 -7.51
N GLU A 33 7.89 6.94 -6.32
CA GLU A 33 9.17 7.50 -5.90
C GLU A 33 10.30 6.45 -5.89
N LEU A 34 10.04 5.27 -5.31
CA LEU A 34 10.98 4.15 -5.31
C LEU A 34 11.34 3.74 -6.74
N LYS A 35 10.36 3.62 -7.63
CA LYS A 35 10.59 3.26 -9.04
C LYS A 35 11.42 4.30 -9.77
N ILE A 36 11.16 5.59 -9.56
CA ILE A 36 11.95 6.68 -10.15
C ILE A 36 13.39 6.62 -9.64
N TRP A 37 13.59 6.37 -8.35
CA TRP A 37 14.92 6.22 -7.77
C TRP A 37 15.67 5.04 -8.40
N GLU A 38 15.03 3.87 -8.51
CA GLU A 38 15.62 2.68 -9.14
C GLU A 38 16.03 2.94 -10.59
N MET A 39 15.19 3.64 -11.36
CA MET A 39 15.49 4.00 -12.74
C MET A 39 16.71 4.92 -12.84
N LYS A 40 16.84 5.91 -11.95
CA LYS A 40 17.99 6.82 -11.91
C LYS A 40 19.26 6.07 -11.56
N GLU A 41 19.24 5.24 -10.52
CA GLU A 41 20.40 4.43 -10.13
C GLU A 41 20.80 3.44 -11.22
N MET A 42 19.84 2.76 -11.83
CA MET A 42 20.12 1.83 -12.93
C MET A 42 20.75 2.53 -14.13
N ASN A 43 20.35 3.77 -14.43
CA ASN A 43 20.98 4.57 -15.47
C ASN A 43 22.43 4.93 -15.11
N THR A 44 22.69 5.32 -13.86
CA THR A 44 24.05 5.57 -13.35
C THR A 44 24.92 4.32 -13.47
N ILE A 45 24.41 3.17 -13.00
CA ILE A 45 25.09 1.87 -13.05
C ILE A 45 25.40 1.45 -14.48
N THR A 46 24.44 1.62 -15.40
CA THR A 46 24.60 1.20 -16.80
C THR A 46 25.67 2.01 -17.53
N ASN A 47 25.77 3.30 -17.23
CA ASN A 47 26.71 4.21 -17.88
C ASN A 47 28.08 4.29 -17.20
N LEU A 48 28.28 3.56 -16.08
CA LEU A 48 29.56 3.54 -15.39
C LEU A 48 30.61 2.84 -16.26
N ILE A 49 31.69 3.54 -16.58
CA ILE A 49 32.83 3.03 -17.36
C ILE A 49 34.08 2.91 -16.52
N ASP A 50 34.93 1.93 -16.83
CA ASP A 50 36.24 1.76 -16.24
C ASP A 50 37.29 2.72 -16.83
N VAL A 51 38.51 2.68 -16.29
CA VAL A 51 39.66 3.48 -16.78
C VAL A 51 40.06 3.21 -18.23
N LYS A 52 39.54 2.15 -18.85
CA LYS A 52 39.76 1.78 -20.26
C LYS A 52 38.56 2.14 -21.14
N GLY A 53 37.56 2.83 -20.59
CA GLY A 53 36.34 3.24 -21.29
C GLY A 53 35.34 2.10 -21.53
N LYS A 54 35.51 0.94 -20.90
CA LYS A 54 34.59 -0.19 -21.00
C LYS A 54 33.53 -0.14 -19.91
N PRO A 55 32.31 -0.67 -20.13
CA PRO A 55 31.30 -0.74 -19.07
C PRO A 55 31.83 -1.49 -17.85
N TYR A 56 31.77 -0.84 -16.68
CA TYR A 56 32.16 -1.43 -15.40
C TYR A 56 31.28 -2.65 -15.07
N TYR A 57 29.97 -2.53 -15.33
CA TYR A 57 29.00 -3.61 -15.21
C TYR A 57 28.60 -4.16 -16.58
N SER A 58 29.36 -5.16 -17.03
CA SER A 58 29.33 -5.69 -18.40
C SER A 58 28.04 -6.44 -18.80
N ASN A 59 27.23 -6.91 -17.84
CA ASN A 59 26.03 -7.69 -18.13
C ASN A 59 24.86 -7.29 -17.19
N ALA A 60 23.66 -7.77 -17.50
CA ALA A 60 22.45 -7.43 -16.76
C ALA A 60 22.48 -7.92 -15.30
N GLU A 61 23.02 -9.11 -15.05
CA GLU A 61 23.14 -9.70 -13.71
C GLU A 61 24.01 -8.85 -12.79
N LYS A 62 25.19 -8.42 -13.27
CA LYS A 62 26.09 -7.52 -12.53
C LYS A 62 25.44 -6.17 -12.23
N ARG A 63 24.64 -5.63 -13.16
CA ARG A 63 23.89 -4.39 -12.93
C ARG A 63 22.78 -4.59 -11.90
N ALA A 64 22.09 -5.73 -11.90
CA ALA A 64 21.07 -6.04 -10.91
C ALA A 64 21.67 -6.18 -9.49
N VAL A 65 22.83 -6.85 -9.37
CA VAL A 65 23.57 -6.94 -8.09
C VAL A 65 23.99 -5.55 -7.61
N ALA A 66 24.56 -4.72 -8.50
CA ALA A 66 24.94 -3.36 -8.15
C ALA A 66 23.75 -2.49 -7.71
N LEU A 67 22.58 -2.66 -8.34
CA LEU A 67 21.37 -1.97 -7.96
C LEU A 67 20.88 -2.44 -6.59
N GLN A 68 20.98 -3.74 -6.29
CA GLN A 68 20.65 -4.26 -4.95
C GLN A 68 21.59 -3.69 -3.89
N ASP A 69 22.91 -3.68 -4.15
CA ASP A 69 23.89 -3.06 -3.25
C ASP A 69 23.58 -1.57 -3.02
N ALA A 70 23.12 -0.86 -4.05
CA ALA A 70 22.71 0.53 -3.93
C ALA A 70 21.46 0.70 -3.06
N LYS A 71 20.47 -0.20 -3.18
CA LYS A 71 19.27 -0.21 -2.33
C LYS A 71 19.64 -0.41 -0.87
N ASP A 72 20.49 -1.39 -0.59
CA ASP A 72 20.87 -1.78 0.77
C ASP A 72 21.68 -0.68 1.49
N LYS A 73 22.30 0.24 0.73
CA LYS A 73 23.09 1.36 1.26
C LYS A 73 22.34 2.70 1.26
N SER A 74 21.10 2.72 0.75
CA SER A 74 20.35 3.95 0.56
C SER A 74 19.33 4.14 1.69
N ASP A 75 19.60 5.08 2.59
CA ASP A 75 18.66 5.48 3.65
C ASP A 75 17.32 5.96 3.07
N PHE A 76 17.36 6.60 1.89
CA PHE A 76 16.15 7.00 1.18
C PHE A 76 15.33 5.78 0.77
N TYR A 77 15.96 4.78 0.14
CA TYR A 77 15.26 3.59 -0.32
C TYR A 77 14.73 2.76 0.85
N ASP A 78 15.54 2.57 1.89
CA ASP A 78 15.13 1.82 3.09
C ASP A 78 13.94 2.48 3.78
N SER A 79 14.02 3.78 4.08
CA SER A 79 12.93 4.51 4.74
C SER A 79 11.62 4.49 3.95
N LYS A 80 11.68 4.64 2.63
CA LYS A 80 10.50 4.56 1.74
C LYS A 80 9.94 3.14 1.65
N SER A 81 10.81 2.12 1.59
CA SER A 81 10.41 0.71 1.59
C SER A 81 9.72 0.31 2.89
N ILE A 82 10.25 0.75 4.05
CA ILE A 82 9.62 0.55 5.36
C ILE A 82 8.26 1.23 5.40
N LYS A 83 8.17 2.49 4.95
CA LYS A 83 6.91 3.23 4.93
C LYS A 83 5.86 2.55 4.06
N ALA A 84 6.24 2.05 2.88
CA ALA A 84 5.36 1.30 2.00
C ALA A 84 4.79 0.05 2.69
N LYS A 85 5.63 -0.74 3.38
CA LYS A 85 5.19 -1.93 4.14
C LYS A 85 4.22 -1.58 5.26
N ILE A 86 4.46 -0.47 5.96
CA ILE A 86 3.56 0.01 7.02
C ILE A 86 2.19 0.35 6.42
N LEU A 87 2.16 1.10 5.32
CA LEU A 87 0.92 1.47 4.63
C LEU A 87 0.16 0.26 4.09
N GLU A 88 0.85 -0.75 3.54
CA GLU A 88 0.22 -2.00 3.09
C GLU A 88 -0.48 -2.74 4.23
N LYS A 89 0.16 -2.77 5.41
CA LYS A 89 -0.43 -3.33 6.63
C LYS A 89 -1.64 -2.50 7.09
N GLU A 90 -1.52 -1.17 7.12
CA GLU A 90 -2.61 -0.27 7.51
C GLU A 90 -3.84 -0.44 6.60
N ILE A 91 -3.63 -0.45 5.27
CA ILE A 91 -4.65 -0.69 4.25
C ILE A 91 -5.36 -2.03 4.51
N SER A 92 -4.59 -3.09 4.77
CA SER A 92 -5.15 -4.42 5.07
C SER A 92 -6.03 -4.42 6.31
N LEU A 93 -5.59 -3.74 7.38
CA LEU A 93 -6.38 -3.60 8.60
C LEU A 93 -7.66 -2.78 8.39
N ILE A 94 -7.61 -1.72 7.59
CA ILE A 94 -8.81 -0.93 7.25
C ILE A 94 -9.81 -1.78 6.47
N ASN A 95 -9.35 -2.60 5.53
CA ASN A 95 -10.21 -3.51 4.77
C ASN A 95 -10.90 -4.53 5.68
N ILE A 96 -10.17 -5.14 6.62
CA ILE A 96 -10.76 -6.05 7.62
C ILE A 96 -11.84 -5.34 8.45
N HIS A 97 -11.59 -4.09 8.87
CA HIS A 97 -12.59 -3.31 9.59
C HIS A 97 -13.82 -2.99 8.74
N LEU A 98 -13.63 -2.62 7.47
CA LEU A 98 -14.74 -2.36 6.55
C LEU A 98 -15.58 -3.62 6.34
N GLU A 99 -14.95 -4.78 6.14
CA GLU A 99 -15.64 -6.06 6.03
C GLU A 99 -16.49 -6.35 7.28
N LYS A 100 -15.91 -6.14 8.47
CA LYS A 100 -16.64 -6.27 9.73
C LYS A 100 -17.87 -5.35 9.78
N LEU A 101 -17.74 -4.08 9.39
CA LEU A 101 -18.86 -3.12 9.39
C LEU A 101 -19.96 -3.51 8.38
N PHE A 102 -19.58 -4.00 7.19
CA PHE A 102 -20.55 -4.49 6.20
C PHE A 102 -21.28 -5.73 6.71
N ASN A 103 -20.57 -6.67 7.32
CA ASN A 103 -21.16 -7.85 7.93
C ASN A 103 -22.09 -7.47 9.09
N GLU A 104 -21.69 -6.53 9.94
CA GLU A 104 -22.53 -6.00 11.03
C GLU A 104 -23.82 -5.38 10.46
N GLN A 105 -23.71 -4.52 9.44
CA GLN A 105 -24.87 -3.92 8.80
C GLN A 105 -25.81 -4.98 8.19
N GLY A 106 -25.24 -5.99 7.53
CA GLY A 106 -26.00 -7.12 6.96
C GLY A 106 -26.74 -7.91 8.03
N ASN A 107 -26.05 -8.26 9.12
CA ASN A 107 -26.61 -9.00 10.24
C ASN A 107 -27.74 -8.23 10.94
N LEU A 108 -27.54 -6.95 11.23
CA LEU A 108 -28.57 -6.10 11.85
C LEU A 108 -29.80 -5.97 10.96
N ARG A 109 -29.62 -5.80 9.64
CA ARG A 109 -30.75 -5.80 8.68
C ARG A 109 -31.49 -7.13 8.66
N ALA A 110 -30.77 -8.25 8.72
CA ALA A 110 -31.37 -9.59 8.78
C ALA A 110 -32.20 -9.78 10.06
N ILE A 111 -31.66 -9.36 11.21
CA ILE A 111 -32.37 -9.39 12.50
C ILE A 111 -33.66 -8.57 12.42
N CYS A 112 -33.62 -7.32 11.93
CA CYS A 112 -34.82 -6.51 11.77
C CYS A 112 -35.88 -7.17 10.87
N ARG A 113 -35.47 -7.91 9.82
CA ARG A 113 -36.41 -8.63 8.94
C ARG A 113 -37.03 -9.83 9.65
N LEU A 114 -36.24 -10.58 10.42
CA LEU A 114 -36.74 -11.72 11.19
C LEU A 114 -37.72 -11.25 12.27
N GLU A 115 -37.37 -10.23 13.03
CA GLU A 115 -38.23 -9.66 14.07
C GLU A 115 -39.48 -8.97 13.49
N GLY A 116 -39.36 -8.31 12.33
CA GLY A 116 -40.48 -7.65 11.65
C GLY A 116 -41.40 -8.60 10.87
N GLY A 117 -40.91 -9.76 10.43
CA GLY A 117 -41.69 -10.79 9.75
C GLY A 117 -42.27 -11.86 10.68
N LEU A 118 -41.97 -11.79 11.97
CA LEU A 118 -42.58 -12.59 13.05
C LEU A 118 -43.84 -11.95 13.64
N ASN A 119 -44.30 -10.81 13.09
CA ASN A 119 -45.58 -10.17 13.41
C ASN A 119 -46.58 -10.31 12.27
#